data_AF-A0A967GLN0-F1
#
_entry.id   AF-A0A967GLN0-F1
#
_cell.length_a   1.000
_cell.length_b   1.000
_cell.length_c   1.000
_cell.angle_alpha   90.00
_cell.angle_beta   90.00
_cell.angle_gamma   90.00
#
_symmetry.space_group_name_H-M   'P 1'
#
loop_
_entity.id
_entity.type
_entity.pdbx_description
1 polymer ?
#
loop_
_entity_poly.entity_id
_entity_poly.type
_entity_poly.pdbx_seq_one_letter_code
_entity_poly.pdbx_strand_id
1 'polypeptide(L)'
;QRQLAADLLLEKGLCDRSDLAAMGFLTLGRRFLGVEPDIIDDRIDVATRGILGLTVSCARCHDHKFDPVPTADYYALYGMFKSSREDLVAIDPEAAGQHAELEKKKAALAAELARAAGEMEKLFLERSADYMLAALDISTVPPPDFSEILGKDALIPAQIRRWYEYLSQGSRADDPVFGPWLALAGGKRGEFPGANPLVREALQEPVADMADAARRYGELFKRAAGAEGESDHPAWRQLREVVAGPGSPVRVPCEYMHDVEWLFDTDNNKALKGKLAELEREIIRLGEKAPHAVVLVDRPVPVNVHIFERGHYPEQGPEVQRGSVAVIHGGRRPEYVHGSGRLEFARELTSKNNPLTARVIANRVWRVHFGEGLVRTESDFGLRSDPPDHPELLDFLAFELMENGWSIKHLQRLIAKSSIYRRQAGPPAKADPENRLLAVYPGRRLDFEAMRDTMLMASGELDPRMGGPPGELFGAEASGRRSIYGRIDRQYLPSNLRVFDFANPELHTPRRYRTNVPQQALFLMNAPFTVARARALAARVEKEEAGGGAER
;
A
#
# COMPACT_ATOMS: atom_id res chain seq x y z
N GLN A 1 -5.50 -6.29 -11.09
CA GLN A 1 -5.91 -7.30 -10.09
C GLN A 1 -4.76 -7.78 -9.21
N ARG A 2 -3.75 -8.48 -9.74
CA ARG A 2 -2.60 -8.99 -8.94
C ARG A 2 -1.90 -7.92 -8.08
N GLN A 3 -1.74 -6.70 -8.59
CA GLN A 3 -1.13 -5.59 -7.83
C GLN A 3 -1.91 -5.17 -6.57
N LEU A 4 -3.20 -5.52 -6.46
CA LEU A 4 -4.08 -5.05 -5.39
C LEU A 4 -4.57 -6.17 -4.46
N ALA A 5 -4.66 -7.41 -4.97
CA ALA A 5 -5.32 -8.53 -4.29
C ALA A 5 -4.75 -9.89 -4.71
N ALA A 6 -3.44 -10.01 -4.93
CA ALA A 6 -2.83 -11.29 -5.33
C ALA A 6 -2.98 -12.39 -4.26
N ASP A 7 -2.98 -12.04 -2.98
CA ASP A 7 -3.27 -12.95 -1.86
C ASP A 7 -4.64 -13.63 -2.00
N LEU A 8 -5.69 -12.83 -2.27
CA LEU A 8 -7.06 -13.30 -2.42
C LEU A 8 -7.29 -14.06 -3.75
N LEU A 9 -6.44 -13.83 -4.75
CA LEU A 9 -6.43 -14.58 -6.00
C LEU A 9 -5.72 -15.93 -5.84
N LEU A 10 -4.64 -15.95 -5.05
CA LEU A 10 -3.86 -17.15 -4.75
C LEU A 10 -4.72 -18.18 -4.02
N GLU A 11 -5.50 -17.75 -3.03
CA GLU A 11 -6.45 -18.60 -2.31
C GLU A 11 -7.51 -19.24 -3.22
N LYS A 12 -7.79 -18.60 -4.36
CA LYS A 12 -8.74 -19.09 -5.38
C LYS A 12 -8.08 -19.92 -6.47
N GLY A 13 -6.77 -20.15 -6.41
CA GLY A 13 -5.99 -20.85 -7.44
C GLY A 13 -5.91 -20.08 -8.77
N LEU A 14 -6.09 -18.75 -8.75
CA LEU A 14 -6.11 -17.91 -9.95
C LEU A 14 -4.73 -17.32 -10.30
N CYS A 15 -3.75 -17.49 -9.42
CA CYS A 15 -2.36 -17.08 -9.63
C CYS A 15 -1.40 -18.01 -8.88
N ASP A 16 -0.10 -17.87 -9.16
CA ASP A 16 0.95 -18.52 -8.39
C ASP A 16 1.47 -17.61 -7.27
N ARG A 17 2.33 -18.15 -6.41
CA ARG A 17 2.85 -17.43 -5.23
C ARG A 17 3.86 -16.34 -5.58
N SER A 18 4.47 -16.39 -6.77
CA SER A 18 5.36 -15.34 -7.25
C SER A 18 4.59 -14.06 -7.61
N ASP A 19 3.32 -14.18 -8.00
CA ASP A 19 2.42 -13.04 -8.22
C ASP A 19 2.18 -12.21 -6.93
N LEU A 20 2.45 -12.76 -5.73
CA LEU A 20 2.40 -11.99 -4.48
C LEU A 20 3.36 -10.79 -4.49
N ALA A 21 4.50 -10.89 -5.20
CA ALA A 21 5.44 -9.78 -5.34
C ALA A 21 4.83 -8.57 -6.06
N ALA A 22 3.75 -8.76 -6.84
CA ALA A 22 3.04 -7.66 -7.49
C ALA A 22 2.42 -6.67 -6.49
N MET A 23 2.14 -7.11 -5.25
CA MET A 23 1.60 -6.26 -4.19
C MET A 23 2.62 -5.27 -3.62
N GLY A 24 3.89 -5.34 -4.04
CA GLY A 24 4.85 -4.24 -3.87
C GLY A 24 4.28 -2.90 -4.36
N PHE A 25 3.34 -2.92 -5.31
CA PHE A 25 2.61 -1.73 -5.76
C PHE A 25 1.92 -0.95 -4.62
N LEU A 26 1.49 -1.61 -3.54
CA LEU A 26 0.80 -1.01 -2.39
C LEU A 26 1.66 -0.89 -1.12
N THR A 27 2.88 -1.42 -1.11
CA THR A 27 3.72 -1.55 0.11
C THR A 27 5.05 -0.79 0.02
N LEU A 28 5.25 0.02 -1.02
CA LEU A 28 6.52 0.71 -1.29
C LEU A 28 6.62 2.17 -0.85
N GLY A 29 5.52 2.86 -0.52
CA GLY A 29 5.48 4.29 -0.18
C GLY A 29 6.30 4.71 1.05
N ARG A 30 5.96 5.87 1.64
CA ARG A 30 6.65 6.48 2.82
C ARG A 30 6.47 5.73 4.14
N ARG A 31 6.53 4.40 4.12
CA ARG A 31 6.35 3.48 5.25
C ARG A 31 7.29 3.76 6.43
N PHE A 32 8.49 4.27 6.19
CA PHE A 32 9.46 4.56 7.26
C PHE A 32 9.03 5.71 8.19
N LEU A 33 8.03 6.51 7.81
CA LEU A 33 7.48 7.55 8.67
C LEU A 33 6.56 6.99 9.77
N GLY A 34 5.99 5.79 9.59
CA GLY A 34 5.13 5.14 10.58
C GLY A 34 3.76 5.79 10.81
N VAL A 35 3.35 6.72 9.95
CA VAL A 35 2.08 7.45 10.07
C VAL A 35 0.98 6.75 9.25
N GLU A 36 0.08 6.01 9.93
CA GLU A 36 -0.97 5.19 9.27
C GLU A 36 -1.81 5.99 8.25
N PRO A 37 -2.34 7.18 8.55
CA PRO A 37 -3.15 7.94 7.60
C PRO A 37 -2.41 8.30 6.30
N ASP A 38 -1.11 8.57 6.38
CA ASP A 38 -0.30 8.93 5.22
C ASP A 38 0.10 7.71 4.38
N ILE A 39 0.30 6.56 5.04
CA ILE A 39 0.50 5.27 4.34
C ILE A 39 -0.78 4.90 3.56
N ILE A 40 -1.96 5.08 4.17
CA ILE A 40 -3.23 4.83 3.51
C ILE A 40 -3.47 5.82 2.36
N ASP A 41 -3.16 7.10 2.55
CA ASP A 41 -3.25 8.11 1.49
C ASP A 41 -2.35 7.77 0.30
N ASP A 42 -1.11 7.33 0.52
CA ASP A 42 -0.22 6.87 -0.57
C ASP A 42 -0.81 5.66 -1.33
N ARG A 43 -1.41 4.69 -0.62
CA ARG A 43 -2.11 3.55 -1.25
C ARG A 43 -3.31 4.00 -2.10
N ILE A 44 -4.06 4.99 -1.63
CA ILE A 44 -5.15 5.61 -2.39
C ILE A 44 -4.59 6.36 -3.61
N ASP A 45 -3.55 7.19 -3.43
CA ASP A 45 -2.96 8.01 -4.49
C ASP A 45 -2.39 7.12 -5.60
N VAL A 46 -1.57 6.13 -5.26
CA VAL A 46 -0.94 5.24 -6.25
C VAL A 46 -1.97 4.40 -7.00
N ALA A 47 -3.02 3.91 -6.32
CA ALA A 47 -4.07 3.14 -6.97
C ALA A 47 -4.93 4.03 -7.88
N THR A 48 -5.34 5.21 -7.42
CA THR A 48 -6.28 6.07 -8.15
C THR A 48 -5.58 6.87 -9.25
N ARG A 49 -4.44 7.51 -9.00
CA ARG A 49 -3.68 8.22 -10.05
C ARG A 49 -2.95 7.25 -10.98
N GLY A 50 -2.43 6.15 -10.45
CA GLY A 50 -1.71 5.14 -11.24
C GLY A 50 -2.62 4.42 -12.23
N ILE A 51 -3.81 4.01 -11.77
CA ILE A 51 -4.71 3.12 -12.53
C ILE A 51 -5.89 3.89 -13.13
N LEU A 52 -6.57 4.75 -12.37
CA LEU A 52 -7.74 5.52 -12.85
C LEU A 52 -7.37 6.87 -13.48
N GLY A 53 -6.17 7.38 -13.21
CA GLY A 53 -5.80 8.74 -13.63
C GLY A 53 -6.66 9.80 -12.97
N LEU A 54 -7.07 9.61 -11.71
CA LEU A 54 -7.89 10.57 -10.95
C LEU A 54 -7.14 11.01 -9.69
N THR A 55 -7.20 12.30 -9.36
CA THR A 55 -6.58 12.91 -8.17
C THR A 55 -7.45 12.78 -6.93
N VAL A 56 -7.77 11.55 -6.52
CA VAL A 56 -8.70 11.28 -5.41
C VAL A 56 -8.18 11.78 -4.06
N SER A 57 -6.86 11.78 -3.83
CA SER A 57 -6.27 12.29 -2.57
C SER A 57 -6.55 13.77 -2.29
N CYS A 58 -6.90 14.58 -3.30
CA CYS A 58 -7.38 15.94 -3.05
C CYS A 58 -8.72 15.96 -2.27
N ALA A 59 -9.50 14.87 -2.34
CA ALA A 59 -10.74 14.71 -1.61
C ALA A 59 -10.54 14.34 -0.11
N ARG A 60 -9.30 14.23 0.35
CA ARG A 60 -8.96 13.96 1.76
C ARG A 60 -9.48 15.05 2.71
N CYS A 61 -9.42 16.31 2.30
CA CYS A 61 -9.76 17.46 3.16
C CYS A 61 -11.08 18.13 2.78
N HIS A 62 -11.53 18.01 1.54
CA HIS A 62 -12.74 18.66 1.05
C HIS A 62 -13.22 17.93 -0.21
N ASP A 63 -14.48 18.08 -0.59
CA ASP A 63 -14.95 17.53 -1.86
C ASP A 63 -14.08 18.02 -3.00
N HIS A 64 -13.70 17.12 -3.91
CA HIS A 64 -12.75 17.44 -4.95
C HIS A 64 -13.22 18.67 -5.75
N LYS A 65 -12.32 19.62 -5.97
CA LYS A 65 -12.67 20.97 -6.43
C LYS A 65 -13.37 21.00 -7.80
N PHE A 66 -13.07 20.04 -8.66
CA PHE A 66 -13.52 20.02 -10.05
C PHE A 66 -14.20 18.71 -10.44
N ASP A 67 -13.54 17.58 -10.20
CA ASP A 67 -14.13 16.27 -10.42
C ASP A 67 -15.19 15.90 -9.37
N PRO A 68 -16.22 15.11 -9.74
CA PRO A 68 -17.30 14.70 -8.85
C PRO A 68 -16.82 13.56 -7.92
N VAL A 69 -15.86 13.88 -7.06
CA VAL A 69 -15.29 12.97 -6.05
C VAL A 69 -15.54 13.59 -4.68
N PRO A 70 -16.65 13.24 -4.01
CA PRO A 70 -16.93 13.67 -2.65
C PRO A 70 -15.87 13.16 -1.67
N THR A 71 -15.70 13.87 -0.55
CA THR A 71 -14.86 13.46 0.58
C THR A 71 -15.19 12.04 1.03
N ALA A 72 -16.47 11.68 1.05
CA ALA A 72 -16.93 10.35 1.41
C ALA A 72 -16.36 9.24 0.50
N ASP A 73 -16.06 9.49 -0.77
CA ASP A 73 -15.48 8.48 -1.65
C ASP A 73 -14.00 8.20 -1.31
N TYR A 74 -13.26 9.24 -0.91
CA TYR A 74 -11.91 9.07 -0.36
C TYR A 74 -11.93 8.23 0.92
N TYR A 75 -12.84 8.54 1.85
CA TYR A 75 -12.94 7.80 3.12
C TYR A 75 -13.50 6.38 2.95
N ALA A 76 -14.30 6.11 1.92
CA ALA A 76 -14.70 4.76 1.56
C ALA A 76 -13.51 3.90 1.13
N LEU A 77 -12.58 4.45 0.33
CA LEU A 77 -11.31 3.79 -0.01
C LEU A 77 -10.36 3.70 1.20
N TYR A 78 -10.35 4.74 2.05
CA TYR A 78 -9.58 4.73 3.29
C TYR A 78 -9.97 3.56 4.18
N GLY A 79 -11.27 3.35 4.42
CA GLY A 79 -11.75 2.22 5.20
C GLY A 79 -11.36 0.86 4.61
N MET A 80 -11.34 0.72 3.27
CA MET A 80 -10.84 -0.47 2.58
C MET A 80 -9.38 -0.74 2.91
N PHE A 81 -8.49 0.23 2.73
CA PHE A 81 -7.07 0.05 3.03
C PHE A 81 -6.76 -0.06 4.52
N LYS A 82 -7.53 0.60 5.39
CA LYS A 82 -7.47 0.42 6.86
C LYS A 82 -7.89 -0.99 7.29
N SER A 83 -8.73 -1.64 6.51
CA SER A 83 -9.14 -3.04 6.73
C SER A 83 -8.12 -4.04 6.16
N SER A 84 -6.91 -3.60 5.86
CA SER A 84 -5.79 -4.43 5.40
C SER A 84 -4.55 -4.16 6.24
N ARG A 85 -3.67 -5.16 6.32
CA ARG A 85 -2.40 -5.11 7.05
C ARG A 85 -1.28 -5.64 6.18
N GLU A 86 -0.05 -5.31 6.53
CA GLU A 86 1.09 -5.88 5.82
C GLU A 86 1.44 -7.26 6.37
N ASP A 87 2.10 -8.06 5.54
CA ASP A 87 2.69 -9.32 5.95
C ASP A 87 3.99 -9.58 5.17
N LEU A 88 4.95 -10.23 5.81
CA LEU A 88 6.21 -10.64 5.19
C LEU A 88 6.14 -12.14 4.92
N VAL A 89 5.90 -12.50 3.66
CA VAL A 89 5.59 -13.87 3.27
C VAL A 89 6.68 -14.49 2.41
N ALA A 90 6.97 -15.77 2.65
CA ALA A 90 7.79 -16.58 1.76
C ALA A 90 7.06 -16.80 0.43
N ILE A 91 7.71 -16.44 -0.68
CA ILE A 91 7.28 -16.75 -2.04
C ILE A 91 7.44 -18.25 -2.30
N ASP A 92 8.46 -18.88 -1.71
CA ASP A 92 8.67 -20.33 -1.70
C ASP A 92 8.77 -20.83 -0.25
N PRO A 93 7.64 -21.24 0.37
CA PRO A 93 7.61 -21.70 1.76
C PRO A 93 8.39 -22.99 1.98
N GLU A 94 8.48 -23.86 0.98
CA GLU A 94 9.21 -25.13 1.11
C GLU A 94 10.71 -24.86 1.16
N ALA A 95 11.24 -24.06 0.23
CA ALA A 95 12.64 -23.65 0.26
C ALA A 95 12.98 -22.85 1.52
N ALA A 96 12.10 -21.93 1.94
CA ALA A 96 12.29 -21.16 3.18
C ALA A 96 12.34 -22.07 4.42
N GLY A 97 11.42 -23.05 4.50
CA GLY A 97 11.31 -23.98 5.63
C GLY A 97 12.49 -24.95 5.78
N GLN A 98 13.35 -25.09 4.77
CA GLN A 98 14.57 -25.89 4.85
C GLN A 98 15.68 -25.20 5.67
N HIS A 99 15.56 -23.90 5.97
CA HIS A 99 16.59 -23.14 6.69
C HIS A 99 16.29 -23.09 8.19
N ALA A 100 16.89 -23.99 8.96
CA ALA A 100 16.66 -24.11 10.40
C ALA A 100 16.86 -22.81 11.19
N GLU A 101 17.86 -22.00 10.84
CA GLU A 101 18.09 -20.70 11.51
C GLU A 101 17.00 -19.66 11.19
N LEU A 102 16.41 -19.71 9.98
CA LEU A 102 15.28 -18.85 9.62
C LEU A 102 14.04 -19.21 10.46
N GLU A 103 13.70 -20.50 10.51
CA GLU A 103 12.55 -20.98 11.29
C GLU A 103 12.73 -20.75 12.79
N LYS A 104 13.96 -20.91 13.31
CA LYS A 104 14.28 -20.57 14.69
C LYS A 104 14.05 -19.09 15.01
N LYS A 105 14.47 -18.18 14.13
CA LYS A 105 14.26 -16.73 14.29
C LYS A 105 12.78 -16.36 14.19
N LYS A 106 12.05 -16.97 13.28
CA LYS A 106 10.59 -16.82 13.14
C LYS A 106 9.86 -17.28 14.40
N ALA A 107 10.20 -18.45 14.93
CA ALA A 107 9.63 -18.98 16.17
C ALA A 107 9.99 -18.09 17.38
N ALA A 108 11.22 -17.56 17.44
CA ALA A 108 11.64 -16.65 18.50
C ALA A 108 10.87 -15.32 18.47
N LEU A 109 10.64 -14.74 17.28
CA LEU A 109 9.81 -13.55 17.13
C LEU A 109 8.36 -13.83 17.53
N ALA A 110 7.79 -14.96 17.09
CA ALA A 110 6.42 -15.33 17.43
C ALA A 110 6.23 -15.55 18.94
N ALA A 111 7.19 -16.20 19.61
CA ALA A 111 7.16 -16.40 21.06
C ALA A 111 7.28 -15.07 21.82
N GLU A 112 8.16 -14.18 21.37
CA GLU A 112 8.32 -12.84 21.95
C GLU A 112 7.05 -12.00 21.77
N LEU A 113 6.44 -12.04 20.58
CA LEU A 113 5.17 -11.37 20.31
C LEU A 113 4.06 -11.92 21.19
N ALA A 114 3.93 -13.24 21.35
CA ALA A 114 2.93 -13.84 22.21
C ALA A 114 3.10 -13.45 23.69
N ARG A 115 4.36 -13.39 24.18
CA ARG A 115 4.68 -12.94 25.54
C ARG A 115 4.25 -11.48 25.74
N ALA A 116 4.77 -10.58 24.90
CA ALA A 116 4.48 -9.15 24.99
C ALA A 116 2.98 -8.86 24.80
N ALA A 117 2.33 -9.53 23.85
CA ALA A 117 0.89 -9.43 23.64
C ALA A 117 0.13 -9.83 24.91
N GLY A 118 0.46 -10.98 25.52
CA GLY A 118 -0.21 -11.42 26.75
C GLY A 118 -0.04 -10.47 27.93
N GLU A 119 1.07 -9.73 28.02
CA GLU A 119 1.27 -8.68 29.02
C GLU A 119 0.38 -7.46 28.75
N MET A 120 0.38 -6.98 27.50
CA MET A 120 -0.42 -5.82 27.10
C MET A 120 -1.92 -6.11 27.14
N GLU A 121 -2.37 -7.30 26.72
CA GLU A 121 -3.78 -7.72 26.76
C GLU A 121 -4.33 -7.74 28.19
N LYS A 122 -3.52 -8.17 29.19
CA LYS A 122 -3.90 -8.10 30.61
C LYS A 122 -4.08 -6.65 31.05
N LEU A 123 -3.14 -5.78 30.72
CA LEU A 123 -3.24 -4.34 31.02
C LEU A 123 -4.47 -3.71 30.35
N PHE A 124 -4.74 -4.06 29.09
CA PHE A 124 -5.89 -3.55 28.33
C PHE A 124 -7.22 -4.02 28.91
N LEU A 125 -7.28 -5.25 29.42
CA LEU A 125 -8.44 -5.77 30.13
C LEU A 125 -8.65 -5.05 31.46
N GLU A 126 -7.59 -4.95 32.27
CA GLU A 126 -7.61 -4.30 33.59
C GLU A 126 -8.05 -2.83 33.51
N ARG A 127 -7.63 -2.14 32.46
CA ARG A 127 -7.92 -0.72 32.21
C ARG A 127 -8.99 -0.48 31.14
N SER A 128 -9.78 -1.49 30.80
CA SER A 128 -10.84 -1.39 29.78
C SER A 128 -11.80 -0.23 30.04
N ALA A 129 -12.17 0.00 31.30
CA ALA A 129 -12.98 1.15 31.73
C ALA A 129 -12.34 2.49 31.34
N ASP A 130 -11.06 2.70 31.66
CA ASP A 130 -10.34 3.93 31.36
C ASP A 130 -10.26 4.17 29.83
N TYR A 131 -9.93 3.12 29.07
CA TYR A 131 -9.81 3.21 27.62
C TYR A 131 -11.16 3.51 26.94
N MET A 132 -12.24 2.84 27.37
CA MET A 132 -13.58 3.11 26.84
C MET A 132 -14.03 4.54 27.15
N LEU A 133 -13.77 5.01 28.37
CA LEU A 133 -14.13 6.36 28.78
C LEU A 133 -13.37 7.41 27.96
N ALA A 134 -12.06 7.22 27.78
CA ALA A 134 -11.23 8.09 26.94
C ALA A 134 -11.65 8.05 25.46
N ALA A 135 -12.13 6.90 24.98
CA ALA A 135 -12.63 6.74 23.63
C ALA A 135 -13.94 7.50 23.36
N LEU A 136 -14.64 8.05 24.36
CA LEU A 136 -15.80 8.90 24.12
C LEU A 136 -15.44 10.26 23.49
N ASP A 137 -14.20 10.71 23.66
CA ASP A 137 -13.73 11.99 23.11
C ASP A 137 -12.35 11.83 22.44
N ILE A 138 -12.39 11.32 21.21
CA ILE A 138 -11.22 11.14 20.35
C ILE A 138 -10.49 12.45 20.02
N SER A 139 -11.14 13.61 20.17
CA SER A 139 -10.54 14.91 19.86
C SER A 139 -9.40 15.27 20.82
N THR A 140 -9.41 14.67 22.01
CA THR A 140 -8.38 14.84 23.06
C THR A 140 -7.21 13.87 22.93
N VAL A 141 -7.35 12.86 22.06
CA VAL A 141 -6.32 11.83 21.86
C VAL A 141 -5.37 12.32 20.78
N PRO A 142 -4.04 12.24 21.00
CA PRO A 142 -3.08 12.55 19.95
C PRO A 142 -3.39 11.77 18.66
N PRO A 143 -3.22 12.38 17.47
CA PRO A 143 -3.34 11.64 16.22
C PRO A 143 -2.24 10.56 16.14
N PRO A 144 -2.41 9.53 15.29
CA PRO A 144 -1.36 8.56 15.02
C PRO A 144 -0.16 9.25 14.35
N ASP A 145 0.84 9.63 15.14
CA ASP A 145 2.02 10.41 14.72
C ASP A 145 3.34 9.77 15.20
N PHE A 146 4.47 10.22 14.66
CA PHE A 146 5.79 9.58 14.81
C PHE A 146 6.39 9.60 16.23
N SER A 147 5.80 10.30 17.20
CA SER A 147 6.34 10.39 18.57
C SER A 147 5.27 10.50 19.65
N GLU A 148 4.96 9.39 20.30
CA GLU A 148 4.18 9.36 21.53
C GLU A 148 5.10 8.90 22.70
N ILE A 149 5.57 9.85 23.52
CA ILE A 149 6.27 9.52 24.78
C ILE A 149 5.22 9.41 25.88
N LEU A 150 5.01 8.19 26.36
CA LEU A 150 4.04 7.91 27.41
C LEU A 150 4.73 7.81 28.77
N GLY A 151 4.11 8.42 29.79
CA GLY A 151 4.45 8.14 31.18
C GLY A 151 4.06 6.71 31.55
N LYS A 152 4.69 6.14 32.60
CA LYS A 152 4.47 4.74 33.01
C LYS A 152 3.01 4.35 33.27
N ASP A 153 2.18 5.30 33.69
CA ASP A 153 0.76 5.07 34.00
C ASP A 153 -0.21 5.67 32.96
N ALA A 154 0.31 6.28 31.89
CA ALA A 154 -0.52 6.88 30.85
C ALA A 154 -1.27 5.80 30.06
N LEU A 155 -2.49 6.13 29.62
CA LEU A 155 -3.20 5.30 28.65
C LEU A 155 -2.47 5.34 27.31
N ILE A 156 -2.37 4.19 26.64
CA ILE A 156 -1.78 4.09 25.31
C ILE A 156 -2.75 4.69 24.28
N PRO A 157 -2.40 5.77 23.55
CA PRO A 157 -3.31 6.44 22.62
C PRO A 157 -3.77 5.52 21.49
N ALA A 158 -2.89 4.68 20.95
CA ALA A 158 -3.26 3.68 19.95
C ALA A 158 -4.38 2.74 20.45
N GLN A 159 -4.37 2.40 21.73
CA GLN A 159 -5.39 1.56 22.33
C GLN A 159 -6.70 2.33 22.56
N ILE A 160 -6.65 3.62 22.89
CA ILE A 160 -7.86 4.48 22.91
C ILE A 160 -8.49 4.56 21.51
N ARG A 161 -7.67 4.79 20.47
CA ARG A 161 -8.12 4.82 19.06
C ARG A 161 -8.80 3.51 18.65
N ARG A 162 -8.25 2.35 19.05
CA ARG A 162 -8.88 1.04 18.79
C ARG A 162 -10.25 0.90 19.46
N TRP A 163 -10.39 1.36 20.71
CA TRP A 163 -11.69 1.37 21.39
C TRP A 163 -12.67 2.33 20.72
N TYR A 164 -12.22 3.52 20.31
CA TYR A 164 -13.05 4.46 19.56
C TYR A 164 -13.55 3.83 18.27
N GLU A 165 -12.64 3.31 17.44
CA GLU A 165 -12.98 2.67 16.17
C GLU A 165 -13.91 1.47 16.35
N TYR A 166 -13.74 0.70 17.42
CA TYR A 166 -14.60 -0.44 17.74
C TYR A 166 -16.01 -0.02 18.16
N LEU A 167 -16.14 1.04 18.98
CA LEU A 167 -17.40 1.55 19.52
C LEU A 167 -18.15 2.44 18.52
N SER A 168 -17.45 3.09 17.60
CA SER A 168 -18.02 4.03 16.64
C SER A 168 -18.67 3.34 15.44
N GLN A 169 -18.46 2.03 15.24
CA GLN A 169 -19.06 1.33 14.10
C GLN A 169 -20.59 1.43 14.15
N GLY A 170 -21.25 1.72 13.02
CA GLY A 170 -22.71 1.91 13.00
C GLY A 170 -23.51 0.72 13.55
N SER A 171 -22.97 -0.50 13.44
CA SER A 171 -23.55 -1.72 14.01
C SER A 171 -23.60 -1.74 15.54
N ARG A 172 -22.87 -0.86 16.23
CA ARG A 172 -22.83 -0.79 17.70
C ARG A 172 -24.06 -0.15 18.33
N ALA A 173 -24.81 0.64 17.58
CA ALA A 173 -26.03 1.26 18.09
C ALA A 173 -27.07 0.23 18.58
N ASP A 174 -27.17 -0.90 17.88
CA ASP A 174 -28.10 -2.00 18.17
C ASP A 174 -27.41 -3.19 18.89
N ASP A 175 -26.15 -3.04 19.27
CA ASP A 175 -25.38 -4.09 19.94
C ASP A 175 -25.91 -4.33 21.37
N PRO A 176 -26.20 -5.57 21.78
CA PRO A 176 -26.73 -5.84 23.13
C PRO A 176 -25.79 -5.44 24.27
N VAL A 177 -24.48 -5.39 24.03
CA VAL A 177 -23.47 -4.98 25.02
C VAL A 177 -23.26 -3.48 24.97
N PHE A 178 -23.13 -2.88 23.77
CA PHE A 178 -22.71 -1.48 23.62
C PHE A 178 -23.81 -0.48 23.28
N GLY A 179 -24.98 -0.92 22.85
CA GLY A 179 -26.15 -0.06 22.67
C GLY A 179 -26.49 0.74 23.95
N PRO A 180 -26.50 0.13 25.16
CA PRO A 180 -26.66 0.87 26.41
C PRO A 180 -25.55 1.88 26.68
N TRP A 181 -24.29 1.52 26.42
CA TRP A 181 -23.14 2.41 26.56
C TRP A 181 -23.28 3.66 25.69
N LEU A 182 -23.58 3.48 24.40
CA LEU A 182 -23.76 4.59 23.46
C LEU A 182 -24.98 5.45 23.82
N ALA A 183 -26.08 4.82 24.25
CA ALA A 183 -27.26 5.54 24.71
C ALA A 183 -26.99 6.39 25.96
N LEU A 184 -26.25 5.85 26.94
CA LEU A 184 -25.84 6.59 28.14
C LEU A 184 -24.93 7.78 27.80
N ALA A 185 -23.97 7.57 26.88
CA ALA A 185 -23.07 8.60 26.38
C ALA A 185 -23.84 9.73 25.66
N GLY A 186 -24.88 9.38 24.90
CA GLY A 186 -25.83 10.32 24.29
C GLY A 186 -26.83 10.97 25.25
N GLY A 187 -26.70 10.74 26.57
CA GLY A 187 -27.55 11.36 27.59
C GLY A 187 -28.86 10.63 27.90
N LYS A 188 -29.15 9.49 27.26
CA LYS A 188 -30.32 8.67 27.59
C LYS A 188 -30.18 8.11 29.00
N ARG A 189 -31.28 8.04 29.74
CA ARG A 189 -31.38 7.44 31.07
C ARG A 189 -32.57 6.48 31.11
N GLY A 190 -32.52 5.45 31.95
CA GLY A 190 -33.60 4.45 32.09
C GLY A 190 -33.21 3.05 31.65
N GLU A 191 -34.20 2.21 31.36
CA GLU A 191 -34.01 0.79 31.07
C GLU A 191 -33.57 0.50 29.62
N PHE A 192 -32.84 -0.60 29.46
CA PHE A 192 -32.35 -1.10 28.17
C PHE A 192 -32.87 -2.53 27.90
N PRO A 193 -34.13 -2.69 27.43
CA PRO A 193 -34.77 -3.99 27.31
C PRO A 193 -34.15 -4.90 26.22
N GLY A 194 -33.44 -4.34 25.24
CA GLY A 194 -32.66 -5.07 24.24
C GLY A 194 -31.23 -5.41 24.67
N ALA A 195 -30.79 -4.93 25.83
CA ALA A 195 -29.43 -5.16 26.32
C ALA A 195 -29.20 -6.61 26.75
N ASN A 196 -27.96 -7.03 26.66
CA ASN A 196 -27.43 -8.22 27.31
C ASN A 196 -27.89 -8.25 28.79
N PRO A 197 -28.44 -9.36 29.30
CA PRO A 197 -28.97 -9.42 30.66
C PRO A 197 -27.98 -9.01 31.76
N LEU A 198 -26.70 -9.35 31.60
CA LEU A 198 -25.65 -9.03 32.58
C LEU A 198 -25.29 -7.54 32.54
N VAL A 199 -25.30 -6.95 31.35
CA VAL A 199 -25.14 -5.49 31.19
C VAL A 199 -26.33 -4.77 31.81
N ARG A 200 -27.54 -5.25 31.57
CA ARG A 200 -28.75 -4.69 32.18
C ARG A 200 -28.67 -4.74 33.70
N GLU A 201 -28.32 -5.90 34.25
CA GLU A 201 -28.13 -6.10 35.69
C GLU A 201 -27.09 -5.14 36.26
N ALA A 202 -25.93 -5.01 35.61
CA ALA A 202 -24.90 -4.07 36.04
C ALA A 202 -25.36 -2.60 35.99
N LEU A 203 -26.32 -2.25 35.14
CA LEU A 203 -26.87 -0.90 34.97
C LEU A 203 -28.24 -0.70 35.65
N GLN A 204 -28.72 -1.65 36.47
CA GLN A 204 -30.05 -1.56 37.13
C GLN A 204 -30.15 -0.38 38.11
N GLU A 205 -29.10 -0.13 38.88
CA GLU A 205 -29.02 1.07 39.71
C GLU A 205 -28.75 2.30 38.86
N PRO A 206 -29.33 3.48 39.19
CA PRO A 206 -29.07 4.71 38.45
C PRO A 206 -27.57 4.96 38.27
N VAL A 207 -27.13 4.97 37.02
CA VAL A 207 -25.76 5.27 36.63
C VAL A 207 -25.50 6.75 36.88
N ALA A 208 -24.53 7.06 37.74
CA ALA A 208 -24.24 8.45 38.11
C ALA A 208 -23.68 9.27 36.94
N ASP A 209 -22.69 8.71 36.24
CA ASP A 209 -22.00 9.31 35.10
C ASP A 209 -21.35 8.23 34.22
N MET A 210 -20.69 8.65 33.13
CA MET A 210 -20.00 7.71 32.24
C MET A 210 -18.81 7.01 32.90
N ALA A 211 -18.19 7.59 33.93
CA ALA A 211 -17.12 6.93 34.65
C ALA A 211 -17.65 5.77 35.52
N ASP A 212 -18.83 5.93 36.12
CA ASP A 212 -19.54 4.84 36.79
C ASP A 212 -19.95 3.73 35.82
N ALA A 213 -20.52 4.08 34.67
CA ALA A 213 -20.79 3.12 33.61
C ALA A 213 -19.52 2.35 33.22
N ALA A 214 -18.42 3.06 32.96
CA ALA A 214 -17.15 2.48 32.53
C ALA A 214 -16.62 1.46 33.55
N ARG A 215 -16.63 1.80 34.85
CA ARG A 215 -16.22 0.88 35.91
C ARG A 215 -17.06 -0.40 35.92
N ARG A 216 -18.38 -0.29 35.80
CA ARG A 216 -19.30 -1.44 35.76
C ARG A 216 -19.04 -2.34 34.55
N TYR A 217 -18.80 -1.76 33.37
CA TYR A 217 -18.39 -2.51 32.17
C TYR A 217 -17.02 -3.18 32.36
N GLY A 218 -16.05 -2.47 32.92
CA GLY A 218 -14.72 -3.03 33.19
C GLY A 218 -14.77 -4.25 34.11
N GLU A 219 -15.59 -4.20 35.18
CA GLU A 219 -15.80 -5.35 36.07
C GLU A 219 -16.49 -6.52 35.35
N LEU A 220 -17.49 -6.25 34.50
CA LEU A 220 -18.11 -7.29 33.66
C LEU A 220 -17.12 -7.96 32.71
N PHE A 221 -16.21 -7.19 32.11
CA PHE A 221 -15.19 -7.71 31.21
C PHE A 221 -14.15 -8.57 31.94
N LYS A 222 -13.70 -8.15 33.13
CA LYS A 222 -12.80 -8.97 33.98
C LYS A 222 -13.47 -10.29 34.36
N ARG A 223 -14.75 -10.24 34.75
CA ARG A 223 -15.57 -11.42 35.05
C ARG A 223 -15.69 -12.36 33.85
N ALA A 224 -15.99 -11.79 32.67
CA ALA A 224 -16.11 -12.54 31.42
C ALA A 224 -14.78 -13.16 30.95
N ALA A 225 -13.64 -12.55 31.27
CA ALA A 225 -12.33 -13.12 30.99
C ALA A 225 -11.89 -14.21 32.01
N GLY A 226 -12.47 -14.20 33.21
CA GLY A 226 -12.21 -15.19 34.26
C GLY A 226 -13.08 -16.46 34.13
N ALA A 227 -13.33 -17.13 35.26
CA ALA A 227 -14.04 -18.41 35.31
C ALA A 227 -15.52 -18.33 34.89
N GLU A 228 -16.17 -17.17 35.07
CA GLU A 228 -17.55 -16.97 34.56
C GLU A 228 -17.57 -16.93 33.02
N GLY A 229 -16.43 -16.62 32.41
CA GLY A 229 -16.17 -16.82 31.00
C GLY A 229 -16.26 -18.28 30.56
N GLU A 230 -16.09 -19.28 31.42
CA GLU A 230 -16.24 -20.68 30.99
C GLU A 230 -17.71 -21.09 30.82
N SER A 231 -18.66 -20.24 31.25
CA SER A 231 -20.09 -20.49 31.08
C SER A 231 -20.55 -20.42 29.61
N ASP A 232 -21.24 -21.45 29.14
CA ASP A 232 -21.87 -21.49 27.80
C ASP A 232 -23.13 -20.62 27.69
N HIS A 233 -23.53 -19.92 28.76
CA HIS A 233 -24.68 -19.03 28.75
C HIS A 233 -24.51 -17.93 27.67
N PRO A 234 -25.54 -17.66 26.84
CA PRO A 234 -25.43 -16.69 25.74
C PRO A 234 -24.93 -15.30 26.16
N ALA A 235 -25.35 -14.83 27.34
CA ALA A 235 -24.93 -13.52 27.85
C ALA A 235 -23.42 -13.43 28.13
N TRP A 236 -22.83 -14.49 28.70
CA TRP A 236 -21.38 -14.57 28.93
C TRP A 236 -20.61 -14.77 27.63
N ARG A 237 -21.15 -15.55 26.68
CA ARG A 237 -20.57 -15.68 25.33
C ARG A 237 -20.42 -14.34 24.61
N GLN A 238 -21.44 -13.47 24.68
CA GLN A 238 -21.36 -12.13 24.09
C GLN A 238 -20.26 -11.27 24.73
N LEU A 239 -20.17 -11.25 26.06
CA LEU A 239 -19.11 -10.50 26.76
C LEU A 239 -17.72 -11.08 26.49
N ARG A 240 -17.60 -12.41 26.36
CA ARG A 240 -16.37 -13.08 25.94
C ARG A 240 -15.91 -12.66 24.55
N GLU A 241 -16.83 -12.55 23.60
CA GLU A 241 -16.51 -12.10 22.25
C GLU A 241 -15.91 -10.69 22.26
N VAL A 242 -16.37 -9.82 23.15
CA VAL A 242 -15.81 -8.48 23.34
C VAL A 242 -14.37 -8.50 23.83
N VAL A 243 -14.04 -9.37 24.81
CA VAL A 243 -12.69 -9.37 25.42
C VAL A 243 -11.71 -10.29 24.70
N ALA A 244 -12.17 -11.37 24.08
CA ALA A 244 -11.32 -12.42 23.51
C ALA A 244 -11.51 -12.67 22.02
N GLY A 245 -12.60 -12.17 21.42
CA GLY A 245 -12.94 -12.41 20.02
C GLY A 245 -11.99 -11.75 19.01
N PRO A 246 -12.05 -12.12 17.72
CA PRO A 246 -11.13 -11.64 16.69
C PRO A 246 -11.13 -10.12 16.45
N GLY A 247 -12.22 -9.43 16.81
CA GLY A 247 -12.33 -7.97 16.73
C GLY A 247 -12.15 -7.26 18.07
N SER A 248 -11.80 -7.99 19.13
CA SER A 248 -11.68 -7.43 20.47
C SER A 248 -10.64 -6.31 20.50
N PRO A 249 -10.99 -5.12 21.01
CA PRO A 249 -10.01 -4.07 21.26
C PRO A 249 -9.03 -4.50 22.37
N VAL A 250 -9.43 -5.40 23.29
CA VAL A 250 -8.56 -5.90 24.38
C VAL A 250 -7.44 -6.81 23.86
N ARG A 251 -7.67 -7.53 22.76
CA ARG A 251 -6.67 -8.41 22.15
C ARG A 251 -5.62 -7.61 21.40
N VAL A 252 -4.37 -8.05 21.43
CA VAL A 252 -3.32 -7.55 20.54
C VAL A 252 -3.36 -8.38 19.25
N PRO A 253 -3.62 -7.76 18.09
CA PRO A 253 -3.66 -8.48 16.83
C PRO A 253 -2.32 -9.16 16.51
N CYS A 254 -2.38 -10.40 16.01
CA CYS A 254 -1.20 -11.10 15.50
C CYS A 254 -0.89 -10.61 14.08
N GLU A 255 -0.34 -9.41 13.98
CA GLU A 255 -0.04 -8.71 12.72
C GLU A 255 1.47 -8.44 12.59
N TYR A 256 1.89 -7.93 11.43
CA TYR A 256 3.27 -7.52 11.24
C TYR A 256 3.62 -6.41 12.23
N MET A 257 4.82 -6.47 12.83
CA MET A 257 5.16 -5.63 14.00
C MET A 257 4.91 -4.14 13.75
N HIS A 258 5.18 -3.65 12.55
CA HIS A 258 4.96 -2.24 12.19
C HIS A 258 3.48 -1.80 12.26
N ASP A 259 2.53 -2.73 12.16
CA ASP A 259 1.10 -2.43 12.28
C ASP A 259 0.63 -2.39 13.75
N VAL A 260 1.37 -3.00 14.68
CA VAL A 260 0.98 -3.15 16.09
C VAL A 260 1.96 -2.55 17.09
N GLU A 261 3.07 -1.99 16.62
CA GLU A 261 4.16 -1.49 17.47
C GLU A 261 3.70 -0.44 18.51
N TRP A 262 2.67 0.32 18.17
CA TRP A 262 2.07 1.36 18.99
C TRP A 262 1.24 0.83 20.17
N LEU A 263 1.00 -0.49 20.24
CA LEU A 263 0.31 -1.15 21.34
C LEU A 263 1.26 -1.64 22.44
N PHE A 264 2.57 -1.53 22.23
CA PHE A 264 3.57 -2.01 23.18
C PHE A 264 4.29 -0.86 23.87
N ASP A 265 4.66 -1.07 25.13
CA ASP A 265 5.61 -0.19 25.81
C ASP A 265 6.99 -0.20 25.13
N THR A 266 7.85 0.74 25.52
CA THR A 266 9.19 0.93 24.94
C THR A 266 10.07 -0.31 25.01
N ASP A 267 10.02 -1.08 26.10
CA ASP A 267 10.91 -2.22 26.33
C ASP A 267 10.47 -3.41 25.48
N ASN A 268 9.17 -3.71 25.48
CA ASN A 268 8.56 -4.72 24.62
C ASN A 268 8.75 -4.38 23.14
N ASN A 269 8.52 -3.12 22.75
CA ASN A 269 8.72 -2.65 21.37
C ASN A 269 10.18 -2.83 20.93
N LYS A 270 11.15 -2.46 21.76
CA LYS A 270 12.59 -2.63 21.48
C LYS A 270 12.97 -4.10 21.32
N ALA A 271 12.47 -4.99 22.19
CA ALA A 271 12.73 -6.43 22.10
C ALA A 271 12.18 -7.02 20.79
N LEU A 272 10.92 -6.72 20.46
CA LEU A 272 10.25 -7.17 19.25
C LEU A 272 10.94 -6.67 17.98
N LYS A 273 11.28 -5.38 17.90
CA LYS A 273 12.05 -4.81 16.78
C LYS A 273 13.42 -5.46 16.62
N GLY A 274 14.08 -5.78 17.72
CA GLY A 274 15.34 -6.54 17.70
C GLY A 274 15.18 -7.89 17.02
N LYS A 275 14.17 -8.67 17.43
CA LYS A 275 13.85 -9.99 16.84
C LYS A 275 13.44 -9.90 15.37
N LEU A 276 12.62 -8.91 15.03
CA LEU A 276 12.23 -8.67 13.63
C LEU A 276 13.46 -8.34 12.77
N ALA A 277 14.33 -7.45 13.24
CA ALA A 277 15.55 -7.09 12.49
C ALA A 277 16.53 -8.26 12.34
N GLU A 278 16.58 -9.20 13.29
CA GLU A 278 17.35 -10.45 13.18
C GLU A 278 16.78 -11.39 12.10
N LEU A 279 15.45 -11.50 12.04
CA LEU A 279 14.71 -12.28 11.04
C LEU A 279 14.88 -11.68 9.63
N GLU A 280 14.67 -10.38 9.47
CA GLU A 280 14.80 -9.71 8.17
C GLU A 280 16.22 -9.77 7.62
N ARG A 281 17.24 -9.61 8.48
CA ARG A 281 18.64 -9.82 8.09
C ARG A 281 18.90 -11.25 7.62
N GLU A 282 18.25 -12.24 8.22
CA GLU A 282 18.35 -13.63 7.78
C GLU A 282 17.75 -13.83 6.40
N ILE A 283 16.55 -13.30 6.17
CA ILE A 283 15.85 -13.36 4.89
C ILE A 283 16.71 -12.70 3.79
N ILE A 284 17.26 -11.51 4.07
CA ILE A 284 18.15 -10.79 3.14
C ILE A 284 19.41 -11.62 2.84
N ARG A 285 20.01 -12.25 3.87
CA ARG A 285 21.19 -13.12 3.70
C ARG A 285 20.90 -14.33 2.82
N LEU A 286 19.73 -14.95 2.97
CA LEU A 286 19.33 -16.14 2.21
C LEU A 286 19.00 -15.81 0.75
N GLY A 287 18.43 -14.63 0.48
CA GLY A 287 18.14 -14.18 -0.88
C GLY A 287 17.29 -15.18 -1.68
N GLU A 288 17.81 -15.71 -2.79
CA GLU A 288 17.13 -16.72 -3.63
C GLU A 288 16.78 -18.00 -2.88
N LYS A 289 17.50 -18.34 -1.82
CA LYS A 289 17.27 -19.58 -1.06
C LYS A 289 16.02 -19.51 -0.20
N ALA A 290 15.53 -18.32 0.10
CA ALA A 290 14.32 -18.07 0.84
C ALA A 290 13.69 -16.75 0.35
N PRO A 291 13.12 -16.72 -0.87
CA PRO A 291 12.58 -15.50 -1.44
C PRO A 291 11.35 -15.06 -0.65
N HIS A 292 11.31 -13.78 -0.26
CA HIS A 292 10.18 -13.19 0.48
C HIS A 292 9.68 -11.93 -0.20
N ALA A 293 8.40 -11.62 0.02
CA ALA A 293 7.78 -10.36 -0.38
C ALA A 293 6.98 -9.76 0.78
N VAL A 294 6.98 -8.43 0.85
CA VAL A 294 6.01 -7.70 1.68
C VAL A 294 4.72 -7.58 0.88
N VAL A 295 3.65 -8.14 1.42
CA VAL A 295 2.33 -8.19 0.82
C VAL A 295 1.33 -7.41 1.66
N LEU A 296 0.16 -7.14 1.08
CA LEU A 296 -0.98 -6.59 1.80
C LEU A 296 -2.04 -7.70 1.89
N VAL A 297 -2.53 -7.98 3.10
CA VAL A 297 -3.55 -8.99 3.38
C VAL A 297 -4.73 -8.37 4.12
N ASP A 298 -5.89 -9.00 4.05
CA ASP A 298 -7.07 -8.52 4.77
C ASP A 298 -6.91 -8.70 6.29
N ARG A 299 -7.35 -7.70 7.06
CA ARG A 299 -7.54 -7.88 8.50
C ARG A 299 -8.72 -8.82 8.75
N PRO A 300 -8.70 -9.64 9.83
CA PRO A 300 -9.80 -10.56 10.13
C PRO A 300 -11.16 -9.86 10.32
N VAL A 301 -11.14 -8.66 10.89
CA VAL A 301 -12.33 -7.84 11.11
C VAL A 301 -12.16 -6.52 10.34
N PRO A 302 -12.91 -6.32 9.25
CA PRO A 302 -12.84 -5.09 8.49
C PRO A 302 -13.65 -3.98 9.19
N VAL A 303 -13.23 -2.73 9.02
CA VAL A 303 -13.78 -1.56 9.71
C VAL A 303 -14.23 -0.50 8.72
N ASN A 304 -15.32 0.19 9.03
CA ASN A 304 -15.64 1.46 8.41
C ASN A 304 -14.92 2.58 9.17
N VAL A 305 -14.76 3.72 8.51
CA VAL A 305 -14.13 4.90 9.10
C VAL A 305 -15.09 6.07 9.06
N HIS A 306 -14.90 7.00 9.99
CA HIS A 306 -15.55 8.30 9.91
C HIS A 306 -14.70 9.23 9.05
N ILE A 307 -15.35 10.19 8.42
CA ILE A 307 -14.66 11.25 7.67
C ILE A 307 -13.82 12.07 8.64
N PHE A 308 -12.55 12.32 8.33
CA PHE A 308 -11.77 13.29 9.11
C PHE A 308 -12.05 14.68 8.53
N GLU A 309 -12.73 15.53 9.29
CA GLU A 309 -13.09 16.86 8.85
C GLU A 309 -11.83 17.63 8.47
N ARG A 310 -11.79 18.16 7.25
CA ARG A 310 -10.61 18.83 6.68
C ARG A 310 -9.33 17.99 6.68
N GLY A 311 -9.46 16.66 6.75
CA GLY A 311 -8.34 15.71 6.83
C GLY A 311 -7.70 15.62 8.22
N HIS A 312 -8.28 16.27 9.24
CA HIS A 312 -7.73 16.34 10.59
C HIS A 312 -8.26 15.19 11.45
N TYR A 313 -7.42 14.19 11.75
CA TYR A 313 -7.84 12.95 12.42
C TYR A 313 -8.67 13.17 13.70
N PRO A 314 -8.34 14.09 14.63
CA PRO A 314 -9.15 14.25 15.84
C PRO A 314 -10.58 14.77 15.59
N GLU A 315 -10.85 15.34 14.42
CA GLU A 315 -12.17 15.87 14.04
C GLU A 315 -12.93 14.82 13.19
N GLN A 316 -13.75 14.01 13.85
CA GLN A 316 -14.47 12.91 13.21
C GLN A 316 -15.89 13.36 12.80
N GLY A 317 -16.19 13.26 11.51
CA GLY A 317 -17.49 13.48 10.88
C GLY A 317 -18.32 12.19 10.82
N PRO A 318 -19.24 12.03 9.84
CA PRO A 318 -20.06 10.82 9.71
C PRO A 318 -19.28 9.55 9.32
N GLU A 319 -19.75 8.38 9.76
CA GLU A 319 -19.25 7.08 9.28
C GLU A 319 -19.52 6.90 7.79
N VAL A 320 -18.57 6.28 7.08
CA VAL A 320 -18.69 5.92 5.67
C VAL A 320 -18.45 4.43 5.47
N GLN A 321 -19.39 3.79 4.77
CA GLN A 321 -19.24 2.41 4.30
C GLN A 321 -18.07 2.31 3.32
N ARG A 322 -17.21 1.30 3.52
CA ARG A 322 -16.13 0.95 2.58
C ARG A 322 -16.66 0.81 1.16
N GLY A 323 -15.89 1.26 0.19
CA GLY A 323 -16.32 1.34 -1.20
C GLY A 323 -15.28 1.96 -2.12
N SER A 324 -15.71 2.41 -3.29
CA SER A 324 -14.88 3.04 -4.34
C SER A 324 -15.46 4.39 -4.76
N VAL A 325 -14.81 5.04 -5.72
CA VAL A 325 -15.27 6.34 -6.25
C VAL A 325 -16.55 6.19 -7.07
N ALA A 326 -17.55 6.99 -6.77
CA ALA A 326 -18.86 6.96 -7.43
C ALA A 326 -18.79 7.30 -8.93
N VAL A 327 -17.79 8.09 -9.34
CA VAL A 327 -17.64 8.57 -10.73
C VAL A 327 -17.46 7.44 -11.75
N ILE A 328 -16.85 6.31 -11.37
CA ILE A 328 -16.70 5.15 -12.28
C ILE A 328 -17.90 4.20 -12.23
N HIS A 329 -18.93 4.53 -11.44
CA HIS A 329 -20.11 3.70 -11.16
C HIS A 329 -21.42 4.48 -11.40
N GLY A 330 -21.43 5.37 -12.40
CA GLY A 330 -22.62 6.14 -12.77
C GLY A 330 -23.11 7.09 -11.67
N GLY A 331 -22.21 7.53 -10.79
CA GLY A 331 -22.52 8.44 -9.68
C GLY A 331 -23.03 7.74 -8.41
N ARG A 332 -23.14 6.41 -8.40
CA ARG A 332 -23.48 5.64 -7.20
C ARG A 332 -22.24 5.03 -6.59
N ARG A 333 -21.90 5.40 -5.36
CA ARG A 333 -20.82 4.75 -4.61
C ARG A 333 -21.17 3.26 -4.37
N PRO A 334 -20.31 2.31 -4.76
CA PRO A 334 -20.50 0.91 -4.39
C PRO A 334 -20.17 0.69 -2.91
N GLU A 335 -20.81 -0.29 -2.30
CA GLU A 335 -20.57 -0.70 -0.92
C GLU A 335 -19.85 -2.05 -0.91
N TYR A 336 -18.75 -2.14 -0.17
CA TYR A 336 -17.96 -3.35 -0.01
C TYR A 336 -18.32 -4.06 1.27
N VAL A 337 -18.57 -5.36 1.14
CA VAL A 337 -19.02 -6.22 2.26
C VAL A 337 -18.13 -7.44 2.46
N HIS A 338 -17.19 -7.72 1.54
CA HIS A 338 -16.34 -8.90 1.62
C HIS A 338 -14.90 -8.53 2.00
N GLY A 339 -14.47 -8.98 3.19
CA GLY A 339 -13.14 -8.68 3.71
C GLY A 339 -12.88 -7.18 3.74
N SER A 340 -11.69 -6.78 3.28
CA SER A 340 -11.34 -5.36 3.14
C SER A 340 -12.13 -4.66 2.04
N GLY A 341 -12.53 -5.38 0.99
CA GLY A 341 -13.02 -4.82 -0.28
C GLY A 341 -11.94 -4.70 -1.37
N ARG A 342 -10.67 -5.01 -1.09
CA ARG A 342 -9.57 -4.90 -2.09
C ARG A 342 -9.80 -5.71 -3.36
N LEU A 343 -10.34 -6.92 -3.26
CA LEU A 343 -10.64 -7.74 -4.44
C LEU A 343 -11.83 -7.19 -5.23
N GLU A 344 -12.83 -6.62 -4.56
CA GLU A 344 -13.97 -5.96 -5.19
C GLU A 344 -13.46 -4.75 -6.00
N PHE A 345 -12.67 -3.88 -5.37
CA PHE A 345 -12.00 -2.76 -6.03
C PHE A 345 -11.11 -3.18 -7.20
N ALA A 346 -10.29 -4.22 -7.02
CA ALA A 346 -9.43 -4.75 -8.07
C ALA A 346 -10.20 -5.21 -9.31
N ARG A 347 -11.39 -5.80 -9.12
CA ARG A 347 -12.27 -6.23 -10.20
C ARG A 347 -12.91 -5.05 -10.90
N GLU A 348 -13.41 -4.07 -10.16
CA GLU A 348 -13.98 -2.83 -10.71
C GLU A 348 -12.98 -2.06 -11.55
N LEU A 349 -11.75 -1.90 -11.06
CA LEU A 349 -10.69 -1.24 -11.80
C LEU A 349 -10.39 -1.91 -13.15
N THR A 350 -10.55 -3.23 -13.24
CA THR A 350 -10.31 -3.99 -14.47
C THR A 350 -11.59 -4.37 -15.23
N SER A 351 -12.74 -3.84 -14.82
CA SER A 351 -14.02 -4.09 -15.48
C SER A 351 -14.04 -3.46 -16.86
N LYS A 352 -14.62 -4.15 -17.85
CA LYS A 352 -14.85 -3.58 -19.19
C LYS A 352 -15.78 -2.36 -19.15
N ASN A 353 -16.57 -2.22 -18.10
CA ASN A 353 -17.46 -1.07 -17.89
C ASN A 353 -16.74 0.14 -17.27
N ASN A 354 -15.49 -0.01 -16.83
CA ASN A 354 -14.68 1.10 -16.35
C ASN A 354 -13.95 1.77 -17.53
N PRO A 355 -14.32 3.00 -17.90
CA PRO A 355 -13.77 3.66 -19.08
C PRO A 355 -12.33 4.17 -18.88
N LEU A 356 -11.84 4.31 -17.65
CA LEU A 356 -10.59 5.02 -17.37
C LEU A 356 -9.37 4.12 -17.43
N THR A 357 -9.41 2.96 -16.77
CA THR A 357 -8.21 2.15 -16.55
C THR A 357 -7.48 1.78 -17.84
N ALA A 358 -8.21 1.32 -18.86
CA ALA A 358 -7.61 0.93 -20.12
C ALA A 358 -7.01 2.14 -20.87
N ARG A 359 -7.67 3.31 -20.82
CA ARG A 359 -7.19 4.56 -21.42
C ARG A 359 -5.92 5.06 -20.73
N VAL A 360 -5.90 5.06 -19.40
CA VAL A 360 -4.73 5.48 -18.61
C VAL A 360 -3.53 4.60 -18.91
N ILE A 361 -3.71 3.27 -18.90
CA ILE A 361 -2.62 2.33 -19.21
C ILE A 361 -2.17 2.51 -20.66
N ALA A 362 -3.09 2.61 -21.63
CA ALA A 362 -2.75 2.83 -23.03
C ALA A 362 -1.97 4.13 -23.24
N ASN A 363 -2.40 5.21 -22.59
CA ASN A 363 -1.71 6.50 -22.62
C ASN A 363 -0.28 6.41 -22.04
N ARG A 364 -0.10 5.71 -20.92
CA ARG A 364 1.21 5.50 -20.31
C ARG A 364 2.14 4.68 -21.21
N VAL A 365 1.63 3.61 -21.82
CA VAL A 365 2.40 2.78 -22.77
C VAL A 365 2.77 3.60 -24.01
N TRP A 366 1.82 4.38 -24.55
CA TRP A 366 2.07 5.29 -25.65
C TRP A 366 3.18 6.28 -25.36
N ARG A 367 3.11 6.97 -24.21
CA ARG A 367 4.16 7.89 -23.75
C ARG A 367 5.51 7.20 -23.64
N VAL A 368 5.57 5.96 -23.17
CA VAL A 368 6.83 5.19 -23.12
C VAL A 368 7.41 4.92 -24.50
N HIS A 369 6.64 5.01 -25.60
CA HIS A 369 7.16 4.95 -26.97
C HIS A 369 7.48 6.33 -27.55
N PHE A 370 6.60 7.32 -27.38
CA PHE A 370 6.69 8.61 -28.06
C PHE A 370 7.22 9.78 -27.19
N GLY A 371 7.45 9.57 -25.90
CA GLY A 371 7.92 10.58 -24.96
C GLY A 371 6.80 11.41 -24.33
N GLU A 372 5.73 11.69 -25.08
CA GLU A 372 4.52 12.37 -24.60
C GLU A 372 3.30 11.45 -24.72
N GLY A 373 2.35 11.60 -23.78
CA GLY A 373 1.06 10.90 -23.81
C GLY A 373 0.09 11.53 -24.80
N LEU A 374 -0.90 10.76 -25.26
CA LEU A 374 -2.08 11.27 -25.96
C LEU A 374 -2.90 12.20 -25.05
N VAL A 375 -2.96 11.89 -23.75
CA VAL A 375 -3.36 12.81 -22.69
C VAL A 375 -2.10 13.24 -21.96
N ARG A 376 -1.81 14.56 -21.98
CA ARG A 376 -0.56 15.12 -21.43
C ARG A 376 -0.53 15.11 -19.90
N THR A 377 -1.69 15.13 -19.26
CA THR A 377 -1.85 15.01 -17.81
C THR A 377 -1.95 13.53 -17.42
N GLU A 378 -0.83 12.80 -17.36
CA GLU A 378 -0.85 11.33 -17.33
C GLU A 378 -1.45 10.69 -16.07
N SER A 379 -1.75 11.49 -15.05
CA SER A 379 -2.41 11.05 -13.81
C SER A 379 -3.64 11.88 -13.47
N ASP A 380 -4.12 12.68 -14.42
CA ASP A 380 -5.33 13.47 -14.29
C ASP A 380 -6.08 13.46 -15.63
N PHE A 381 -7.11 12.61 -15.69
CA PHE A 381 -8.09 12.48 -16.77
C PHE A 381 -9.41 13.18 -16.37
N GLY A 382 -9.35 14.06 -15.35
CA GLY A 382 -10.49 14.77 -14.81
C GLY A 382 -11.05 15.84 -15.76
N LEU A 383 -12.12 16.49 -15.35
CA LEU A 383 -12.89 17.47 -16.14
C LEU A 383 -12.12 18.74 -16.51
N ARG A 384 -10.96 18.98 -15.88
CA ARG A 384 -10.08 20.12 -16.16
C ARG A 384 -8.87 19.75 -17.02
N SER A 385 -8.71 18.48 -17.37
CA SER A 385 -7.66 18.04 -18.28
C SER A 385 -7.97 18.48 -19.72
N ASP A 386 -6.92 18.77 -20.48
CA ASP A 386 -7.07 18.98 -21.92
C ASP A 386 -7.55 17.67 -22.57
N PRO A 387 -8.40 17.74 -23.62
CA PRO A 387 -8.81 16.55 -24.34
C PRO A 387 -7.59 15.82 -24.94
N PRO A 388 -7.68 14.49 -25.16
CA PRO A 388 -6.60 13.76 -25.81
C PRO A 388 -6.28 14.36 -27.19
N ASP A 389 -5.01 14.38 -27.56
CA ASP A 389 -4.55 14.84 -28.88
C ASP A 389 -5.21 14.05 -30.02
N HIS A 390 -5.44 12.75 -29.80
CA HIS A 390 -6.08 11.83 -30.75
C HIS A 390 -7.06 10.91 -29.98
N PRO A 391 -8.31 11.32 -29.75
CA PRO A 391 -9.24 10.60 -28.88
C PRO A 391 -9.64 9.23 -29.44
N GLU A 392 -9.89 9.11 -30.75
CA GLU A 392 -10.27 7.83 -31.37
C GLU A 392 -9.12 6.81 -31.31
N LEU A 393 -7.88 7.28 -31.39
CA LEU A 393 -6.70 6.44 -31.25
C LEU A 393 -6.54 5.95 -29.81
N LEU A 394 -6.75 6.82 -28.82
CA LEU A 394 -6.72 6.42 -27.42
C LEU A 394 -7.77 5.34 -27.13
N ASP A 395 -8.99 5.54 -27.64
CA ASP A 395 -10.09 4.60 -27.50
C ASP A 395 -9.80 3.26 -28.20
N PHE A 396 -9.23 3.30 -29.40
CA PHE A 396 -8.78 2.10 -30.11
C PHE A 396 -7.73 1.32 -29.31
N LEU A 397 -6.72 1.98 -28.77
CA LEU A 397 -5.67 1.34 -27.98
C LEU A 397 -6.20 0.78 -26.66
N ALA A 398 -7.13 1.49 -26.00
CA ALA A 398 -7.80 1.03 -24.79
C ALA A 398 -8.67 -0.22 -25.06
N PHE A 399 -9.42 -0.20 -26.17
CA PHE A 399 -10.21 -1.35 -26.62
C PHE A 399 -9.31 -2.57 -26.93
N GLU A 400 -8.24 -2.37 -27.71
CA GLU A 400 -7.25 -3.41 -28.02
C GLU A 400 -6.63 -4.03 -26.77
N LEU A 401 -6.32 -3.20 -25.75
CA LEU A 401 -5.81 -3.68 -24.48
C LEU A 401 -6.82 -4.60 -23.78
N MET A 402 -8.09 -4.21 -23.69
CA MET A 402 -9.13 -4.98 -23.02
C MET A 402 -9.48 -6.28 -23.76
N GLU A 403 -9.59 -6.25 -25.09
CA GLU A 403 -9.95 -7.42 -25.89
C GLU A 403 -8.83 -8.47 -25.97
N ASN A 404 -7.57 -8.05 -25.81
CA ASN A 404 -6.41 -8.96 -25.83
C ASN A 404 -5.92 -9.30 -24.42
N GLY A 405 -6.85 -9.44 -23.47
CA GLY A 405 -6.57 -9.94 -22.12
C GLY A 405 -5.64 -9.05 -21.30
N TRP A 406 -5.70 -7.73 -21.47
CA TRP A 406 -4.85 -6.74 -20.80
C TRP A 406 -3.35 -6.93 -21.05
N SER A 407 -2.98 -7.52 -22.20
CA SER A 407 -1.60 -7.80 -22.56
C SER A 407 -0.85 -6.53 -22.97
N ILE A 408 -0.05 -5.99 -22.05
CA ILE A 408 0.86 -4.87 -22.34
C ILE A 408 1.79 -5.19 -23.52
N LYS A 409 2.25 -6.45 -23.63
CA LYS A 409 3.10 -6.91 -24.74
C LYS A 409 2.38 -6.85 -26.09
N HIS A 410 1.09 -7.15 -26.13
CA HIS A 410 0.27 -6.99 -27.34
C HIS A 410 0.23 -5.53 -27.75
N LEU A 411 -0.14 -4.65 -26.83
CA LEU A 411 -0.25 -3.22 -27.10
C LEU A 411 1.07 -2.61 -27.58
N GLN A 412 2.20 -2.95 -26.93
CA GLN A 412 3.53 -2.53 -27.38
C GLN A 412 3.85 -3.01 -28.80
N ARG A 413 3.50 -4.26 -29.13
CA ARG A 413 3.72 -4.82 -30.48
C ARG A 413 2.88 -4.11 -31.52
N LEU A 414 1.63 -3.79 -31.20
CA LEU A 414 0.72 -3.04 -32.08
C LEU A 414 1.30 -1.66 -32.39
N ILE A 415 1.71 -0.92 -31.35
CA ILE A 415 2.35 0.40 -31.50
C ILE A 415 3.64 0.28 -32.33
N ALA A 416 4.54 -0.66 -31.99
CA ALA A 416 5.82 -0.82 -32.68
C ALA A 416 5.69 -1.19 -34.17
N LYS A 417 4.57 -1.80 -34.58
CA LYS A 417 4.28 -2.17 -35.97
C LYS A 417 3.50 -1.10 -36.75
N SER A 418 3.12 0.00 -36.11
CA SER A 418 2.39 1.09 -36.76
C SER A 418 3.26 1.86 -37.75
N SER A 419 2.63 2.56 -38.71
CA SER A 419 3.34 3.44 -39.64
C SER A 419 4.04 4.60 -38.93
N ILE A 420 3.41 5.16 -37.88
CA ILE A 420 3.95 6.27 -37.09
C ILE A 420 5.21 5.89 -36.31
N TYR A 421 5.29 4.67 -35.76
CA TYR A 421 6.48 4.22 -35.04
C TYR A 421 7.67 3.99 -36.00
N ARG A 422 7.38 3.65 -37.26
CA ARG A 422 8.38 3.46 -38.32
C ARG A 422 8.73 4.76 -39.07
N ARG A 423 8.19 5.91 -38.66
CA ARG A 423 8.58 7.20 -39.26
C ARG A 423 10.04 7.52 -38.94
N GLN A 424 10.68 8.26 -39.83
CA GLN A 424 12.01 8.79 -39.58
C GLN A 424 11.97 9.79 -38.42
N ALA A 425 12.97 9.75 -37.55
CA ALA A 425 13.15 10.76 -36.52
C ALA A 425 13.69 12.06 -37.11
N GLY A 426 13.21 13.20 -36.62
CA GLY A 426 13.60 14.50 -37.15
C GLY A 426 13.04 15.66 -36.33
N PRO A 427 13.37 16.91 -36.70
CA PRO A 427 12.76 18.09 -36.10
C PRO A 427 11.27 18.18 -36.46
N PRO A 428 10.39 18.56 -35.51
CA PRO A 428 8.98 18.80 -35.79
C PRO A 428 8.78 19.91 -36.84
N ALA A 429 7.64 19.88 -37.53
CA ALA A 429 7.28 20.94 -38.46
C ALA A 429 7.00 22.26 -37.72
N LYS A 430 7.31 23.41 -38.32
CA LYS A 430 7.04 24.73 -37.69
C LYS A 430 5.57 24.96 -37.35
N ALA A 431 4.65 24.35 -38.11
CA ALA A 431 3.21 24.41 -37.87
C ALA A 431 2.75 23.53 -36.69
N ASP A 432 3.58 22.57 -36.27
CA ASP A 432 3.35 21.67 -35.15
C ASP A 432 4.65 21.51 -34.34
N PRO A 433 5.09 22.58 -33.65
CA PRO A 433 6.38 22.60 -32.96
C PRO A 433 6.47 21.59 -31.82
N GLU A 434 5.34 21.16 -31.28
CA GLU A 434 5.24 20.14 -30.23
C GLU A 434 5.08 18.72 -30.78
N ASN A 435 5.04 18.55 -32.11
CA ASN A 435 4.85 17.26 -32.79
C ASN A 435 3.57 16.51 -32.36
N ARG A 436 2.48 17.23 -32.07
CA ARG A 436 1.18 16.66 -31.68
C ARG A 436 0.60 15.74 -32.74
N LEU A 437 0.81 16.05 -34.01
CA LEU A 437 0.35 15.24 -35.14
C LEU A 437 1.31 14.10 -35.49
N LEU A 438 2.44 13.99 -34.77
CA LEU A 438 3.46 12.96 -34.95
C LEU A 438 3.96 12.86 -36.39
N ALA A 439 4.18 14.02 -37.03
CA ALA A 439 4.69 14.13 -38.40
C ALA A 439 6.05 13.42 -38.57
N VAL A 440 6.84 13.40 -37.50
CA VAL A 440 8.14 12.72 -37.39
C VAL A 440 8.18 11.88 -36.12
N TYR A 441 9.08 10.88 -36.08
CA TYR A 441 9.31 10.15 -34.83
C TYR A 441 10.07 11.05 -33.84
N PRO A 442 9.60 11.19 -32.58
CA PRO A 442 10.25 12.06 -31.61
C PRO A 442 11.61 11.48 -31.19
N GLY A 443 12.66 12.30 -31.27
CA GLY A 443 13.98 11.95 -30.72
C GLY A 443 13.90 11.84 -29.20
N ARG A 444 14.46 10.77 -28.62
CA ARG A 444 14.39 10.54 -27.17
C ARG A 444 15.76 10.29 -26.59
N ARG A 445 16.03 10.99 -25.50
CA ARG A 445 17.15 10.67 -24.63
C ARG A 445 16.86 9.37 -23.88
N LEU A 446 17.87 8.52 -23.75
CA LEU A 446 17.80 7.33 -22.90
C LEU A 446 17.79 7.74 -21.43
N ASP A 447 16.87 7.15 -20.67
CA ASP A 447 16.88 7.22 -19.22
C ASP A 447 18.08 6.42 -18.66
N PHE A 448 18.43 6.61 -17.38
CA PHE A 448 19.62 5.99 -16.78
C PHE A 448 19.69 4.47 -17.02
N GLU A 449 18.58 3.78 -16.75
CA GLU A 449 18.47 2.32 -16.84
C GLU A 449 18.72 1.83 -18.27
N ALA A 450 18.09 2.48 -19.26
CA ALA A 450 18.25 2.13 -20.65
C ALA A 450 19.66 2.45 -21.16
N MET A 451 20.24 3.57 -20.73
CA MET A 451 21.63 3.95 -21.06
C MET A 451 22.61 2.91 -20.51
N ARG A 452 22.48 2.57 -19.22
CA ARG A 452 23.32 1.58 -18.53
C ARG A 452 23.23 0.21 -19.20
N ASP A 453 22.01 -0.28 -19.45
CA ASP A 453 21.79 -1.57 -20.11
C ASP A 453 22.36 -1.59 -21.53
N THR A 454 22.27 -0.47 -22.25
CA THR A 454 22.85 -0.33 -23.59
C THR A 454 24.38 -0.39 -23.55
N MET A 455 25.02 0.27 -22.57
CA MET A 455 26.47 0.22 -22.41
C MET A 455 26.96 -1.18 -22.07
N LEU A 456 26.25 -1.90 -21.17
CA LEU A 456 26.53 -3.29 -20.85
C LEU A 456 26.32 -4.24 -22.04
N MET A 457 25.26 -4.02 -22.82
CA MET A 457 25.00 -4.81 -24.02
C MET A 457 26.08 -4.59 -25.08
N ALA A 458 26.48 -3.34 -25.32
CA ALA A 458 27.51 -2.98 -26.28
C ALA A 458 28.87 -3.59 -25.89
N SER A 459 29.23 -3.55 -24.61
CA SER A 459 30.48 -4.16 -24.13
C SER A 459 30.43 -5.69 -23.99
N GLY A 460 29.28 -6.33 -24.19
CA GLY A 460 29.12 -7.78 -24.09
C GLY A 460 28.99 -8.31 -22.65
N GLU A 461 28.64 -7.45 -21.70
CA GLU A 461 28.62 -7.74 -20.26
C GLU A 461 27.21 -7.80 -19.66
N LEU A 462 26.18 -7.51 -20.47
CA LEU A 462 24.79 -7.58 -20.02
C LEU A 462 24.40 -9.04 -19.73
N ASP A 463 23.99 -9.30 -18.50
CA ASP A 463 23.35 -10.55 -18.09
C ASP A 463 21.83 -10.46 -18.33
N PRO A 464 21.27 -11.22 -19.31
CA PRO A 464 19.86 -11.15 -19.67
C PRO A 464 18.96 -12.02 -18.78
N ARG A 465 19.49 -12.71 -17.76
CA ARG A 465 18.69 -13.57 -16.87
C ARG A 465 17.54 -12.79 -16.23
N MET A 466 16.36 -13.38 -16.30
CA MET A 466 15.13 -12.85 -15.72
C MET A 466 14.84 -13.51 -14.36
N GLY A 467 14.23 -12.76 -13.43
CA GLY A 467 13.86 -13.26 -12.09
C GLY A 467 15.00 -13.15 -11.06
N GLY A 468 14.86 -13.75 -9.88
CA GLY A 468 15.90 -13.67 -8.84
C GLY A 468 16.03 -12.28 -8.16
N PRO A 469 16.98 -12.11 -7.24
CA PRO A 469 17.10 -11.01 -6.33
C PRO A 469 17.81 -9.85 -7.03
N PRO A 470 17.63 -8.64 -6.51
CA PRO A 470 18.33 -7.48 -7.03
C PRO A 470 19.83 -7.55 -6.70
N GLY A 471 20.64 -6.92 -7.55
CA GLY A 471 22.08 -6.70 -7.32
C GLY A 471 22.43 -5.21 -7.28
N GLU A 472 23.60 -4.87 -6.75
CA GLU A 472 24.06 -3.47 -6.72
C GLU A 472 24.19 -2.89 -8.14
N LEU A 473 23.78 -1.64 -8.33
CA LEU A 473 23.92 -0.94 -9.61
C LEU A 473 25.30 -0.30 -9.80
N PHE A 474 26.00 -0.02 -8.69
CA PHE A 474 27.26 0.72 -8.63
C PHE A 474 28.25 0.03 -7.68
N GLY A 475 29.53 0.41 -7.77
CA GLY A 475 30.60 -0.15 -6.93
C GLY A 475 31.37 -1.28 -7.63
N ALA A 476 32.34 -1.85 -6.91
CA ALA A 476 33.20 -2.91 -7.44
C ALA A 476 32.43 -4.21 -7.76
N GLU A 477 31.35 -4.47 -7.01
CA GLU A 477 30.48 -5.64 -7.16
C GLU A 477 29.21 -5.31 -7.96
N ALA A 478 29.24 -4.25 -8.78
CA ALA A 478 28.09 -3.85 -9.59
C ALA A 478 27.65 -4.99 -10.52
N SER A 479 26.36 -5.32 -10.47
CA SER A 479 25.77 -6.42 -11.22
C SER A 479 25.74 -6.14 -12.72
N GLY A 480 26.15 -7.10 -13.56
CA GLY A 480 25.97 -7.01 -15.03
C GLY A 480 24.51 -7.16 -15.49
N ARG A 481 23.57 -7.41 -14.58
CA ARG A 481 22.16 -7.62 -14.91
C ARG A 481 21.48 -6.36 -15.43
N ARG A 482 20.38 -6.56 -16.16
CA ARG A 482 19.45 -5.49 -16.56
C ARG A 482 19.11 -4.63 -15.34
N SER A 483 19.07 -3.33 -15.54
CA SER A 483 18.90 -2.34 -14.47
C SER A 483 17.57 -2.46 -13.71
N ILE A 484 16.58 -3.13 -14.29
CA ILE A 484 15.32 -3.52 -13.60
C ILE A 484 15.56 -4.46 -12.40
N TYR A 485 16.68 -5.18 -12.37
CA TYR A 485 17.13 -6.01 -11.25
C TYR A 485 18.17 -5.27 -10.38
N GLY A 486 18.22 -3.95 -10.46
CA GLY A 486 19.05 -3.12 -9.59
C GLY A 486 18.45 -2.98 -8.19
N ARG A 487 19.27 -3.12 -7.15
CA ARG A 487 18.84 -2.83 -5.78
C ARG A 487 18.65 -1.32 -5.61
N ILE A 488 17.45 -0.93 -5.20
CA ILE A 488 17.12 0.45 -4.84
C ILE A 488 16.99 0.53 -3.33
N ASP A 489 17.94 1.22 -2.70
CA ASP A 489 17.77 1.67 -1.33
C ASP A 489 16.83 2.89 -1.34
N ARG A 490 15.63 2.71 -0.80
CA ARG A 490 14.59 3.74 -0.81
C ARG A 490 14.94 4.92 0.10
N GLN A 491 15.64 4.66 1.21
CA GLN A 491 16.06 5.68 2.16
C GLN A 491 17.29 6.44 1.65
N TYR A 492 18.21 5.74 1.00
CA TYR A 492 19.49 6.29 0.53
C TYR A 492 19.66 6.13 -0.98
N LEU A 493 18.74 6.72 -1.76
CA LEU A 493 18.80 6.65 -3.22
C LEU A 493 20.15 7.20 -3.74
N PRO A 494 20.95 6.41 -4.50
CA PRO A 494 22.25 6.83 -5.00
C PRO A 494 22.23 8.16 -5.76
N SER A 495 23.25 9.01 -5.55
CA SER A 495 23.37 10.32 -6.18
C SER A 495 23.35 10.25 -7.72
N ASN A 496 23.96 9.21 -8.30
CA ASN A 496 23.94 8.98 -9.75
C ASN A 496 22.51 8.83 -10.28
N LEU A 497 21.64 8.09 -9.58
CA LEU A 497 20.24 7.95 -10.00
C LEU A 497 19.50 9.30 -9.93
N ARG A 498 19.74 10.09 -8.88
CA ARG A 498 19.16 11.44 -8.74
C ARG A 498 19.58 12.38 -9.87
N VAL A 499 20.86 12.34 -10.26
CA VAL A 499 21.41 13.17 -11.35
C VAL A 499 20.79 12.80 -12.70
N PHE A 500 20.36 11.55 -12.90
CA PHE A 500 19.69 11.10 -14.12
C PHE A 500 18.17 10.98 -13.97
N ASP A 501 17.57 11.85 -13.15
CA ASP A 501 16.12 12.03 -13.04
C ASP A 501 15.34 10.74 -12.71
N PHE A 502 15.94 9.84 -11.93
CA PHE A 502 15.29 8.62 -11.49
C PHE A 502 14.00 8.93 -10.72
N ALA A 503 12.98 8.07 -10.87
CA ALA A 503 11.70 8.27 -10.19
C ALA A 503 11.88 8.21 -8.67
N ASN A 504 11.16 9.07 -7.93
CA ASN A 504 11.18 9.00 -6.48
C ASN A 504 10.51 7.67 -6.06
N PRO A 505 11.21 6.77 -5.34
CA PRO A 505 10.65 5.47 -4.96
C PRO A 505 9.63 5.57 -3.82
N GLU A 506 9.46 6.74 -3.20
CA GLU A 506 8.57 6.95 -2.06
C GLU A 506 7.22 7.57 -2.43
N LEU A 507 7.04 8.00 -3.67
CA LEU A 507 5.85 8.75 -4.10
C LEU A 507 5.45 8.38 -5.53
N HIS A 508 4.15 8.49 -5.82
CA HIS A 508 3.64 8.38 -7.18
C HIS A 508 4.33 9.38 -8.12
N THR A 509 5.00 8.86 -9.15
CA THR A 509 5.72 9.64 -10.15
C THR A 509 5.06 9.43 -11.52
N PRO A 510 4.17 10.35 -11.98
CA PRO A 510 3.46 10.19 -13.25
C PRO A 510 4.42 10.16 -14.46
N ARG A 511 5.45 11.00 -14.39
CA ARG A 511 6.54 11.12 -15.37
C ARG A 511 7.82 11.56 -14.70
N ARG A 512 8.96 11.25 -15.33
CA ARG A 512 10.28 11.75 -14.95
C ARG A 512 10.53 13.04 -15.72
N TYR A 513 10.80 14.13 -15.01
CA TYR A 513 11.21 15.38 -15.64
C TYR A 513 12.66 15.26 -16.07
N ARG A 514 12.98 15.65 -17.29
CA ARG A 514 14.34 15.53 -17.83
C ARG A 514 15.11 16.81 -17.55
N THR A 515 16.20 16.69 -16.81
CA THR A 515 17.16 17.77 -16.60
C THR A 515 18.37 17.57 -17.50
N ASN A 516 18.96 18.68 -17.97
CA ASN A 516 20.22 18.65 -18.69
C ASN A 516 21.27 19.38 -17.85
N VAL A 517 22.07 18.60 -17.11
CA VAL A 517 23.03 19.14 -16.15
C VAL A 517 24.44 18.65 -16.48
N PRO A 518 25.50 19.47 -16.30
CA PRO A 518 26.88 19.10 -16.65
C PRO A 518 27.35 17.79 -16.01
N GLN A 519 26.85 17.45 -14.82
CA GLN A 519 27.19 16.23 -14.08
C GLN A 519 26.86 14.95 -14.88
N GLN A 520 25.81 14.97 -15.72
CA GLN A 520 25.46 13.84 -16.57
C GLN A 520 26.51 13.62 -17.67
N ALA A 521 27.02 14.69 -18.28
CA ALA A 521 28.11 14.62 -19.25
C ALA A 521 29.42 14.19 -18.59
N LEU A 522 29.74 14.74 -17.42
CA LEU A 522 30.92 14.36 -16.64
C LEU A 522 30.87 12.89 -16.20
N PHE A 523 29.70 12.35 -15.89
CA PHE A 523 29.52 10.92 -15.63
C PHE A 523 29.89 10.08 -16.85
N LEU A 524 29.46 10.49 -18.05
CA LEU A 524 29.81 9.79 -19.29
C LEU A 524 31.28 9.91 -19.66
N MET A 525 31.97 10.97 -19.24
CA MET A 525 33.40 11.13 -19.52
C MET A 525 34.29 10.41 -18.50
N ASN A 526 33.92 10.44 -17.21
CA ASN A 526 34.87 10.16 -16.13
C ASN A 526 34.41 9.09 -15.14
N ALA A 527 33.13 8.66 -15.15
CA ALA A 527 32.68 7.69 -14.17
C ALA A 527 33.42 6.36 -14.34
N PRO A 528 33.88 5.71 -13.24
CA PRO A 528 34.56 4.42 -13.32
C PRO A 528 33.76 3.37 -14.10
N PHE A 529 32.44 3.36 -13.93
CA PHE A 529 31.53 2.52 -14.71
C PHE A 529 31.68 2.77 -16.22
N THR A 530 31.58 4.02 -16.66
CA THR A 530 31.67 4.37 -18.09
C THR A 530 33.02 4.03 -18.68
N VAL A 531 34.11 4.38 -17.99
CA VAL A 531 35.48 4.08 -18.43
C VAL A 531 35.69 2.57 -18.55
N ALA A 532 35.17 1.78 -17.59
CA ALA A 532 35.26 0.33 -17.65
C ALA A 532 34.51 -0.25 -18.86
N ARG A 533 33.33 0.27 -19.21
CA ARG A 533 32.58 -0.18 -20.40
C ARG A 533 33.29 0.20 -21.70
N ALA A 534 33.90 1.39 -21.76
CA ALA A 534 34.68 1.82 -22.92
C ALA A 534 35.88 0.89 -23.17
N ARG A 535 36.62 0.50 -22.11
CA ARG A 535 37.72 -0.46 -22.20
C ARG A 535 37.24 -1.86 -22.61
N ALA A 536 36.14 -2.33 -22.04
CA ALA A 536 35.57 -3.63 -22.37
C ALA A 536 35.10 -3.69 -23.84
N LEU A 537 34.47 -2.61 -24.34
CA LEU A 537 34.10 -2.49 -25.75
C LEU A 537 35.33 -2.51 -26.67
N ALA A 538 36.39 -1.75 -26.34
CA ALA A 538 37.62 -1.75 -27.13
C ALA A 538 38.24 -3.16 -27.22
N ALA A 539 38.40 -3.84 -26.08
CA ALA A 539 38.93 -5.20 -26.04
C ALA A 539 38.06 -6.21 -26.83
N ARG A 540 36.73 -6.03 -26.80
CA ARG A 540 35.81 -6.84 -27.58
C ARG A 540 36.01 -6.65 -29.09
N VAL A 541 36.09 -5.40 -29.55
CA VAL A 541 36.29 -5.08 -30.97
C VAL A 541 37.63 -5.62 -31.46
N GLU A 542 38.71 -5.44 -30.70
CA GLU A 542 40.04 -6.00 -31.03
C GLU A 542 40.00 -7.52 -31.19
N LYS A 543 39.27 -8.22 -30.31
CA LYS A 543 39.09 -9.67 -30.39
C LYS A 543 38.26 -10.10 -31.60
N GLU A 544 37.20 -9.37 -31.91
CA GLU A 544 36.35 -9.63 -33.08
C GLU A 544 37.12 -9.41 -34.40
N GLU A 545 37.96 -8.37 -34.49
CA GLU A 545 38.84 -8.16 -35.65
C GLU A 545 39.92 -9.24 -35.78
N ALA A 546 40.56 -9.62 -34.68
CA ALA A 546 41.57 -10.68 -34.68
C ALA A 546 41.00 -12.06 -35.06
N GLY A 547 39.73 -12.33 -34.72
CA GLY A 547 39.03 -13.55 -35.11
C GLY A 547 38.49 -13.55 -36.54
N GLY A 548 38.14 -12.37 -37.08
CA GLY A 548 37.61 -12.21 -38.44
C GLY A 548 38.66 -12.28 -39.56
N GLY A 549 39.95 -12.27 -39.23
CA GLY A 549 41.06 -12.42 -40.17
C GLY A 549 41.35 -13.86 -40.62
N ALA A 550 40.69 -14.87 -40.04
CA ALA A 550 40.89 -16.28 -40.40
C ALA A 550 39.88 -16.82 -41.43
N GLU A 551 38.87 -16.04 -41.82
CA GLU A 551 37.83 -16.44 -42.79
C GLU A 551 37.61 -15.42 -43.94
N ARG A 552 38.60 -14.58 -44.26
CA ARG A 552 38.55 -13.72 -45.46
C ARG A 552 39.62 -14.06 -46.48
#